data_AF-A0A559ILA7-F1
#
_entry.id   AF-A0A559ILA7-F1
#
_cell.length_a   1.000
_cell.length_b   1.000
_cell.length_c   1.000
_cell.angle_alpha   90.00
_cell.angle_beta   90.00
_cell.angle_gamma   90.00
#
_symmetry.space_group_name_H-M   'P 1'
#
loop_
_entity.id
_entity.type
_entity.pdbx_description
1 polymer ?
#
loop_
_entity_poly.entity_id
_entity_poly.type
_entity_poly.pdbx_seq_one_letter_code
_entity_poly.pdbx_strand_id
1 'polypeptide(L)'
;MMRRTITSATAVIALTFIALMSLFIGTPFIQTADAFKPQAIPAEVQNYAEKEARQLFIEAVSKDPSGYGYSSAQEVQHVTIGEGFHVYLIDPQQLSLPASHTFQDVIRPTDQWEFIVYSDQQAMSFLRIGTTSAGYQLVSFGGDSSYVKSALQRLPAATSNPYILVTDKSDKYIVKLGETQQELVSIASPNQDLQSFGVPNDQAIQSTSIIKALKQYQVQNEHSDQDGGSSTMSTRMIGTTDDIATNQPTFRIVLTSITVALFCTLLLWVIMKVRTKH
;
A
#
# COMPACT_ATOMS: atom_id res chain seq x y z
N MET A 1 -71.27 -1.63 18.03
CA MET A 1 -70.40 -1.09 16.96
C MET A 1 -69.48 -0.04 17.57
N MET A 2 -68.22 -0.38 17.84
CA MET A 2 -67.27 0.48 18.55
C MET A 2 -66.21 0.95 17.54
N ARG A 3 -66.35 2.19 17.04
CA ARG A 3 -65.34 2.81 16.16
C ARG A 3 -64.16 3.25 17.02
N ARG A 4 -63.04 2.53 16.95
CA ARG A 4 -61.76 2.97 17.51
C ARG A 4 -61.21 4.11 16.64
N THR A 5 -61.33 5.33 17.13
CA THR A 5 -60.61 6.50 16.64
C THR A 5 -59.12 6.30 16.93
N ILE A 6 -58.36 5.93 15.91
CA ILE A 6 -56.90 6.02 15.95
C ILE A 6 -56.58 7.52 16.01
N THR A 7 -56.17 7.96 17.20
CA THR A 7 -55.77 9.34 17.50
C THR A 7 -54.67 9.77 16.54
N SER A 8 -54.88 10.90 15.87
CA SER A 8 -53.98 11.52 14.88
C SER A 8 -52.51 11.62 15.31
N ALA A 9 -52.23 11.65 16.62
CA ALA A 9 -50.88 11.69 17.17
C ALA A 9 -50.02 10.46 16.84
N THR A 10 -50.57 9.24 16.83
CA THR A 10 -49.78 8.02 16.55
C THR A 10 -49.43 7.90 15.07
N ALA A 11 -50.30 8.38 14.18
CA ALA A 11 -50.04 8.43 12.74
C ALA A 11 -48.93 9.44 12.38
N VAL A 12 -48.93 10.62 13.02
CA VAL A 12 -47.89 11.64 12.82
C VAL A 12 -46.53 11.14 13.30
N ILE A 13 -46.47 10.46 14.45
CA ILE A 13 -45.22 9.91 15.00
C ILE A 13 -44.65 8.80 14.10
N ALA A 14 -45.49 7.89 13.61
CA ALA A 14 -45.06 6.82 12.70
C ALA A 14 -44.51 7.39 11.38
N LEU A 15 -45.15 8.43 10.82
CA LEU A 15 -44.67 9.09 9.61
C LEU A 15 -43.32 9.78 9.83
N THR A 16 -43.14 10.48 10.95
CA THR A 16 -41.85 11.12 11.28
C THR A 16 -40.74 10.10 11.49
N PHE A 17 -41.04 8.93 12.06
CA PHE A 17 -40.04 7.89 12.28
C PHE A 17 -39.60 7.23 10.97
N ILE A 18 -40.54 6.98 10.05
CA ILE A 18 -40.24 6.47 8.70
C ILE A 18 -39.42 7.50 7.92
N ALA A 19 -39.79 8.78 7.96
CA ALA A 19 -39.05 9.86 7.31
C ALA A 19 -37.61 10.02 7.86
N LEU A 20 -37.43 9.89 9.17
CA LEU A 20 -36.11 9.95 9.81
C LEU A 20 -35.26 8.72 9.47
N MET A 21 -35.85 7.51 9.43
CA MET A 21 -35.13 6.30 9.00
C MET A 21 -34.71 6.37 7.53
N SER A 22 -35.52 6.94 6.64
CA SER A 22 -35.14 7.14 5.23
C SER A 22 -33.99 8.15 5.04
N LEU A 23 -33.76 9.08 5.99
CA LEU A 23 -32.61 9.98 5.98
C LEU A 23 -31.29 9.26 6.35
N PHE A 24 -31.34 8.10 7.02
CA PHE A 24 -30.16 7.32 7.37
C PHE A 24 -29.85 6.16 6.40
N ILE A 25 -30.79 5.76 5.54
CA ILE A 25 -30.60 4.66 4.58
C ILE A 25 -29.97 5.16 3.24
N GLY A 26 -29.94 6.48 3.02
CA GLY A 26 -29.81 7.04 1.67
C GLY A 26 -28.53 7.80 1.32
N THR A 27 -27.57 7.99 2.21
CA THR A 27 -26.26 8.49 1.78
C THR A 27 -25.36 7.29 1.55
N PRO A 28 -25.23 6.77 0.31
CA PRO A 28 -24.05 5.97 0.00
C PRO A 28 -22.89 6.85 0.44
N PHE A 29 -22.10 6.35 1.38
CA PHE A 29 -20.84 6.94 1.72
C PHE A 29 -20.00 6.76 0.46
N ILE A 30 -20.15 7.69 -0.50
CA ILE A 30 -19.27 7.82 -1.63
C ILE A 30 -17.98 8.27 -0.98
N GLN A 31 -17.18 7.30 -0.54
CA GLN A 31 -15.74 7.45 -0.52
C GLN A 31 -15.41 7.82 -1.96
N THR A 32 -15.38 9.12 -2.24
CA THR A 32 -14.58 9.64 -3.32
C THR A 32 -13.21 9.08 -3.02
N ALA A 33 -12.78 8.08 -3.78
CA ALA A 33 -11.43 7.58 -3.72
C ALA A 33 -10.57 8.82 -3.93
N ASP A 34 -10.00 9.35 -2.84
CA ASP A 34 -9.00 10.39 -2.95
C ASP A 34 -7.96 9.82 -3.90
N ALA A 35 -7.81 10.47 -5.05
CA ALA A 35 -6.88 10.01 -6.07
C ALA A 35 -5.55 9.78 -5.39
N PHE A 36 -5.03 8.56 -5.47
CA PHE A 36 -3.80 8.20 -4.80
C PHE A 36 -2.68 9.09 -5.32
N LYS A 37 -2.12 9.93 -4.45
CA LYS A 37 -1.05 10.86 -4.81
C LYS A 37 0.28 10.27 -4.35
N PRO A 38 1.28 10.16 -5.24
CA PRO A 38 2.62 9.77 -4.83
C PRO A 38 3.12 10.77 -3.78
N GLN A 39 3.61 10.25 -2.66
CA GLN A 39 4.20 11.09 -1.63
C GLN A 39 5.59 11.53 -2.07
N ALA A 40 5.83 12.84 -2.07
CA ALA A 40 7.18 13.36 -2.22
C ALA A 40 8.07 12.83 -1.11
N ILE A 41 9.34 12.54 -1.44
CA ILE A 41 10.33 12.14 -0.44
C ILE A 41 10.50 13.29 0.56
N PRO A 42 10.32 13.06 1.87
CA PRO A 42 10.55 14.10 2.87
C PRO A 42 12.00 14.62 2.81
N ALA A 43 12.19 15.92 2.99
CA ALA A 43 13.52 16.54 2.91
C ALA A 43 14.50 15.94 3.94
N GLU A 44 13.98 15.53 5.09
CA GLU A 44 14.73 14.89 6.16
C GLU A 44 15.23 13.50 5.75
N VAL A 45 14.41 12.73 5.03
CA VAL A 45 14.80 11.42 4.49
C VAL A 45 15.89 11.58 3.42
N GLN A 46 15.72 12.54 2.50
CA GLN A 46 16.72 12.85 1.48
C GLN A 46 18.06 13.23 2.12
N ASN A 47 18.03 14.12 3.12
CA ASN A 47 19.22 14.57 3.82
C ASN A 47 19.91 13.45 4.60
N TYR A 48 19.14 12.54 5.24
CA TYR A 48 19.69 11.35 5.89
C TYR A 48 20.36 10.42 4.86
N ALA A 49 19.74 10.22 3.70
CA ALA A 49 20.29 9.41 2.62
C ALA A 49 21.65 9.93 2.14
N GLU A 50 21.75 11.23 1.85
CA GLU A 50 22.95 11.86 1.29
C GLU A 50 24.12 11.94 2.27
N LYS A 51 23.85 12.08 3.56
CA LYS A 51 24.88 12.31 4.57
C LYS A 51 25.24 11.04 5.33
N GLU A 52 24.27 10.47 6.05
CA GLU A 52 24.53 9.40 7.01
C GLU A 52 24.48 8.03 6.34
N ALA A 53 23.39 7.73 5.62
CA ALA A 53 23.22 6.42 5.01
C ALA A 53 24.26 6.16 3.91
N ARG A 54 24.60 7.18 3.10
CA ARG A 54 25.69 7.09 2.12
C ARG A 54 27.03 6.78 2.79
N GLN A 55 27.33 7.38 3.94
CA GLN A 55 28.60 7.12 4.63
C GLN A 55 28.65 5.68 5.16
N LEU A 56 27.55 5.19 5.74
CA LEU A 56 27.43 3.80 6.19
C LEU A 56 27.57 2.81 5.02
N PHE A 57 26.96 3.12 3.87
CA PHE A 57 27.12 2.36 2.63
C PHE A 57 28.60 2.29 2.22
N ILE A 58 29.26 3.45 2.14
CA ILE A 58 30.67 3.53 1.74
C ILE A 58 31.54 2.69 2.66
N GLU A 59 31.34 2.79 3.98
CA GLU A 59 32.11 2.02 4.96
C GLU A 59 31.92 0.51 4.80
N ALA A 60 30.68 0.07 4.59
CA ALA A 60 30.36 -1.36 4.46
C ALA A 60 30.87 -1.94 3.13
N VAL A 61 30.57 -1.28 2.01
CA VAL A 61 30.87 -1.77 0.66
C VAL A 61 32.36 -1.68 0.33
N SER A 62 33.09 -0.70 0.88
CA SER A 62 34.55 -0.60 0.69
C SER A 62 35.32 -1.81 1.21
N LYS A 63 34.72 -2.65 2.07
CA LYS A 63 35.36 -3.86 2.62
C LYS A 63 35.41 -5.01 1.61
N ASP A 64 34.44 -5.09 0.70
CA ASP A 64 34.40 -6.05 -0.42
C ASP A 64 33.70 -5.41 -1.63
N PRO A 65 34.37 -4.50 -2.36
CA PRO A 65 33.74 -3.78 -3.46
C PRO A 65 33.24 -4.72 -4.57
N SER A 66 34.02 -5.76 -4.86
CA SER A 66 33.70 -6.77 -5.88
C SER A 66 32.42 -7.53 -5.59
N GLY A 67 32.17 -7.87 -4.32
CA GLY A 67 30.94 -8.56 -3.90
C GLY A 67 29.66 -7.76 -4.18
N TYR A 68 29.77 -6.44 -4.33
CA TYR A 68 28.65 -5.54 -4.65
C TYR A 68 28.71 -4.99 -6.08
N GLY A 69 29.61 -5.51 -6.94
CA GLY A 69 29.72 -5.11 -8.34
C GLY A 69 30.57 -3.86 -8.61
N TYR A 70 31.31 -3.36 -7.63
CA TYR A 70 32.25 -2.24 -7.80
C TYR A 70 33.66 -2.75 -8.13
N SER A 71 34.40 -1.97 -8.91
CA SER A 71 35.79 -2.27 -9.31
C SER A 71 36.79 -2.10 -8.17
N SER A 72 36.55 -1.18 -7.24
CA SER A 72 37.50 -0.84 -6.17
C SER A 72 36.85 -0.07 -5.02
N ALA A 73 37.53 -0.02 -3.87
CA ALA A 73 37.09 0.80 -2.74
C ALA A 73 37.13 2.30 -3.09
N GLN A 74 38.06 2.71 -3.95
CA GLN A 74 38.18 4.08 -4.45
C GLN A 74 36.97 4.48 -5.28
N GLU A 75 36.42 3.58 -6.10
CA GLU A 75 35.16 3.81 -6.80
C GLU A 75 34.02 4.04 -5.79
N VAL A 76 33.92 3.18 -4.78
CA VAL A 76 32.89 3.27 -3.73
C VAL A 76 32.93 4.62 -3.00
N GLN A 77 34.10 5.23 -2.78
CA GLN A 77 34.22 6.54 -2.13
C GLN A 77 33.54 7.69 -2.89
N HIS A 78 33.32 7.53 -4.20
CA HIS A 78 32.77 8.58 -5.07
C HIS A 78 31.29 8.35 -5.42
N VAL A 79 30.62 7.39 -4.78
CA VAL A 79 29.21 7.14 -5.07
C VAL A 79 28.32 8.33 -4.70
N THR A 80 27.25 8.48 -5.45
CA THR A 80 26.24 9.52 -5.23
C THR A 80 24.86 8.89 -5.03
N ILE A 81 24.02 9.57 -4.25
CA ILE A 81 22.62 9.19 -4.07
C ILE A 81 21.81 9.92 -5.15
N GLY A 82 21.04 9.17 -5.93
CA GLY A 82 20.16 9.72 -6.95
C GLY A 82 18.69 9.64 -6.57
N GLU A 83 17.85 9.20 -7.52
CA GLU A 83 16.40 9.19 -7.34
C GLU A 83 15.96 8.30 -6.18
N GLY A 84 15.05 8.84 -5.36
CA GLY A 84 14.39 8.14 -4.26
C GLY A 84 12.94 7.82 -4.57
N PHE A 85 12.48 6.67 -4.08
CA PHE A 85 11.12 6.17 -4.23
C PHE A 85 10.54 5.79 -2.87
N HIS A 86 9.29 6.16 -2.64
CA HIS A 86 8.55 5.60 -1.53
C HIS A 86 8.21 4.13 -1.83
N VAL A 87 8.45 3.26 -0.85
CA VAL A 87 8.26 1.81 -1.01
C VAL A 87 6.84 1.43 -0.61
N TYR A 88 6.19 0.68 -1.48
CA TYR A 88 4.88 0.09 -1.27
C TYR A 88 4.98 -1.43 -1.34
N LEU A 89 4.11 -2.10 -0.59
CA LEU A 89 3.98 -3.56 -0.64
C LEU A 89 2.64 -3.93 -1.27
N ILE A 90 2.60 -5.04 -1.98
CA ILE A 90 1.33 -5.66 -2.37
C ILE A 90 0.64 -6.19 -1.12
N ASP A 91 -0.65 -5.87 -0.97
CA ASP A 91 -1.55 -6.43 0.02
C ASP A 91 -2.23 -7.68 -0.57
N PRO A 92 -1.92 -8.89 -0.09
CA PRO A 92 -2.49 -10.12 -0.62
C PRO A 92 -4.01 -10.19 -0.49
N GLN A 93 -4.58 -9.57 0.55
CA GLN A 93 -6.03 -9.57 0.75
C GLN A 93 -6.70 -8.71 -0.32
N GLN A 94 -6.15 -7.52 -0.58
CA GLN A 94 -6.65 -6.66 -1.65
C GLN A 94 -6.42 -7.25 -3.04
N LEU A 95 -5.27 -7.89 -3.26
CA LEU A 95 -4.97 -8.59 -4.51
C LEU A 95 -6.01 -9.68 -4.80
N SER A 96 -6.50 -10.39 -3.80
CA SER A 96 -7.49 -11.46 -3.98
C SER A 96 -8.88 -10.96 -4.39
N LEU A 97 -9.21 -9.67 -4.20
CA LEU A 97 -10.55 -9.16 -4.46
C LEU A 97 -10.84 -9.10 -5.97
N PRO A 98 -12.04 -9.54 -6.42
CA PRO A 98 -12.41 -9.48 -7.85
C PRO A 98 -12.35 -8.08 -8.45
N ALA A 99 -12.67 -7.05 -7.65
CA ALA A 99 -12.72 -5.64 -8.07
C ALA A 99 -11.33 -4.96 -8.19
N SER A 100 -10.26 -5.60 -7.71
CA SER A 100 -8.92 -5.01 -7.76
C SER A 100 -8.30 -5.19 -9.14
N HIS A 101 -8.00 -4.09 -9.82
CA HIS A 101 -7.50 -4.12 -11.19
C HIS A 101 -6.18 -3.37 -11.36
N THR A 102 -5.79 -2.55 -10.41
CA THR A 102 -4.63 -1.65 -10.51
C THR A 102 -3.72 -1.80 -9.30
N PHE A 103 -2.49 -1.25 -9.37
CA PHE A 103 -1.61 -1.23 -8.20
C PHE A 103 -2.22 -0.39 -7.08
N GLN A 104 -2.87 0.75 -7.39
CA GLN A 104 -3.60 1.53 -6.39
C GLN A 104 -4.63 0.72 -5.59
N ASP A 105 -5.25 -0.29 -6.20
CA ASP A 105 -6.23 -1.14 -5.52
C ASP A 105 -5.57 -2.13 -4.54
N VAL A 106 -4.31 -2.51 -4.78
CA VAL A 106 -3.67 -3.65 -4.11
C VAL A 106 -2.41 -3.31 -3.33
N ILE A 107 -2.05 -2.04 -3.20
CA ILE A 107 -0.84 -1.63 -2.48
C ILE A 107 -1.15 -1.04 -1.11
N ARG A 108 -0.20 -1.22 -0.19
CA ARG A 108 -0.16 -0.52 1.09
C ARG A 108 1.16 0.24 1.24
N PRO A 109 1.14 1.46 1.81
CA PRO A 109 2.36 2.21 2.08
C PRO A 109 3.21 1.50 3.12
N THR A 110 4.51 1.79 3.10
CA THR A 110 5.46 1.43 4.16
C THR A 110 6.13 2.68 4.69
N ASP A 111 6.80 2.63 5.83
CA ASP A 111 7.64 3.73 6.30
C ASP A 111 9.08 3.62 5.78
N GLN A 112 9.23 3.21 4.51
CA GLN A 112 10.51 2.96 3.86
C GLN A 112 10.65 3.71 2.54
N TRP A 113 11.88 4.12 2.26
CA TRP A 113 12.28 4.75 1.01
C TRP A 113 13.49 4.03 0.44
N GLU A 114 13.54 3.87 -0.87
CA GLU A 114 14.66 3.25 -1.56
C GLU A 114 15.25 4.21 -2.59
N PHE A 115 16.56 4.36 -2.55
CA PHE A 115 17.33 5.27 -3.38
C PHE A 115 18.26 4.49 -4.31
N ILE A 116 18.46 5.03 -5.50
CA ILE A 116 19.49 4.54 -6.43
C ILE A 116 20.85 5.11 -6.01
N VAL A 117 21.84 4.23 -5.88
CA VAL A 117 23.24 4.59 -5.69
C VAL A 117 23.96 4.54 -7.03
N TYR A 118 24.58 5.66 -7.40
CA TYR A 118 25.30 5.83 -8.65
C TYR A 118 26.82 5.83 -8.44
N SER A 119 27.53 5.14 -9.32
CA SER A 119 28.98 5.28 -9.53
C SER A 119 29.19 5.80 -10.95
N ASP A 120 29.87 6.92 -11.14
CA ASP A 120 30.10 7.53 -12.47
C ASP A 120 28.84 7.57 -13.36
N GLN A 121 27.70 7.98 -12.78
CA GLN A 121 26.37 8.06 -13.43
C GLN A 121 25.76 6.71 -13.85
N GLN A 122 26.43 5.58 -13.57
CA GLN A 122 25.87 4.24 -13.69
C GLN A 122 25.11 3.87 -12.41
N ALA A 123 23.88 3.39 -12.55
CA ALA A 123 23.10 2.89 -11.42
C ALA A 123 23.69 1.53 -11.00
N MET A 124 24.22 1.45 -9.79
CA MET A 124 24.98 0.29 -9.32
C MET A 124 24.25 -0.46 -8.21
N SER A 125 23.74 0.25 -7.21
CA SER A 125 23.11 -0.38 -6.04
C SER A 125 21.87 0.34 -5.56
N PHE A 126 21.18 -0.29 -4.61
CA PHE A 126 20.12 0.34 -3.83
C PHE A 126 20.62 0.72 -2.44
N LEU A 127 19.98 1.74 -1.89
CA LEU A 127 20.09 2.15 -0.50
C LEU A 127 18.68 2.31 0.06
N ARG A 128 18.30 1.52 1.06
CA ARG A 128 16.97 1.51 1.66
C ARG A 128 16.98 2.08 3.06
N ILE A 129 16.16 3.10 3.28
CA ILE A 129 15.98 3.77 4.56
C ILE A 129 14.60 3.42 5.11
N GLY A 130 14.52 3.28 6.43
CA GLY A 130 13.26 3.09 7.14
C GLY A 130 13.17 4.00 8.36
N THR A 131 11.96 4.13 8.89
CA THR A 131 11.71 4.87 10.13
C THR A 131 11.73 3.92 11.34
N THR A 132 12.25 4.41 12.46
CA THR A 132 12.20 3.77 13.78
C THR A 132 11.71 4.76 14.82
N SER A 133 11.47 4.28 16.04
CA SER A 133 11.17 5.15 17.19
C SER A 133 12.26 6.18 17.50
N ALA A 134 13.51 5.94 17.09
CA ALA A 134 14.66 6.82 17.29
C ALA A 134 14.96 7.75 16.10
N GLY A 135 14.21 7.65 15.00
CA GLY A 135 14.45 8.38 13.76
C GLY A 135 14.73 7.47 12.57
N TYR A 136 15.44 7.97 11.56
CA TYR A 136 15.74 7.23 10.33
C TYR A 136 16.92 6.26 10.53
N GLN A 137 16.85 5.11 9.84
CA GLN A 137 17.93 4.13 9.81
C GLN A 137 18.15 3.57 8.40
N LEU A 138 19.37 3.15 8.11
CA LEU A 138 19.70 2.31 6.96
C LEU A 138 19.19 0.88 7.21
N VAL A 139 18.18 0.46 6.45
CA VAL A 139 17.55 -0.87 6.56
C VAL A 139 18.31 -1.92 5.76
N SER A 140 18.70 -1.59 4.53
CA SER A 140 19.45 -2.48 3.65
C SER A 140 20.18 -1.71 2.56
N PHE A 141 21.18 -2.34 1.96
CA PHE A 141 21.89 -1.81 0.81
C PHE A 141 22.41 -2.92 -0.12
N GLY A 142 22.76 -2.56 -1.35
CA GLY A 142 23.30 -3.47 -2.36
C GLY A 142 22.27 -3.82 -3.44
N GLY A 143 22.45 -4.98 -4.08
CA GLY A 143 21.68 -5.40 -5.26
C GLY A 143 22.05 -4.62 -6.53
N ASP A 144 21.52 -5.05 -7.67
CA ASP A 144 21.72 -4.40 -8.97
C ASP A 144 20.56 -3.42 -9.25
N SER A 145 20.86 -2.12 -9.29
CA SER A 145 19.86 -1.08 -9.57
C SER A 145 19.76 -0.65 -11.04
N SER A 146 20.54 -1.27 -11.94
CA SER A 146 20.50 -0.99 -13.38
C SER A 146 19.12 -1.28 -13.98
N TYR A 147 18.40 -2.27 -13.46
CA TYR A 147 17.05 -2.62 -13.89
C TYR A 147 16.01 -1.55 -13.52
N VAL A 148 16.17 -0.86 -12.38
CA VAL A 148 15.30 0.27 -12.01
C VAL A 148 15.56 1.46 -12.93
N LYS A 149 16.83 1.79 -13.22
CA LYS A 149 17.17 2.84 -14.20
C LYS A 149 16.56 2.54 -15.57
N SER A 150 16.69 1.28 -16.02
CA SER A 150 16.10 0.82 -17.28
C SER A 150 14.56 0.85 -17.26
N ALA A 151 13.93 0.57 -16.11
CA ALA A 151 12.49 0.66 -15.94
C ALA A 151 11.99 2.10 -16.01
N LEU A 152 12.70 3.04 -15.38
CA LEU A 152 12.40 4.47 -15.44
C LEU A 152 12.47 5.01 -16.88
N GLN A 153 13.46 4.56 -17.67
CA GLN A 153 13.60 4.96 -19.08
C GLN A 153 12.48 4.44 -19.98
N ARG A 154 11.81 3.34 -19.60
CA ARG A 154 10.67 2.77 -20.33
C ARG A 154 9.37 3.50 -20.02
N LEU A 155 9.30 4.23 -18.91
CA LEU A 155 8.13 5.02 -18.54
C LEU A 155 8.19 6.40 -19.18
N PRO A 156 7.03 6.98 -19.59
CA PRO A 156 7.01 8.30 -20.16
C PRO A 156 7.49 9.32 -19.14
N ALA A 157 8.42 10.19 -19.52
CA ALA A 157 8.93 11.26 -18.66
C ALA A 157 7.79 12.05 -17.99
N ALA A 158 8.05 12.51 -16.77
CA ALA A 158 7.09 13.26 -15.99
C ALA A 158 7.76 14.49 -15.38
N THR A 159 7.03 15.60 -15.35
CA THR A 159 7.48 16.90 -14.83
C THR A 159 7.51 16.95 -13.29
N SER A 160 6.69 16.13 -12.63
CA SER A 160 6.70 15.87 -11.20
C SER A 160 6.89 14.37 -11.00
N ASN A 161 7.88 13.92 -10.23
CA ASN A 161 8.20 12.50 -10.01
C ASN A 161 6.97 11.72 -9.48
N PRO A 162 6.16 11.06 -10.35
CA PRO A 162 4.92 10.41 -9.96
C PRO A 162 5.13 8.91 -9.77
N TYR A 163 6.39 8.50 -9.67
CA TYR A 163 6.79 7.11 -9.64
C TYR A 163 6.82 6.64 -8.20
N ILE A 164 6.20 5.49 -7.97
CA ILE A 164 6.36 4.74 -6.74
C ILE A 164 7.11 3.44 -7.04
N LEU A 165 7.77 2.90 -6.02
CA LEU A 165 8.35 1.58 -6.07
C LEU A 165 7.41 0.62 -5.32
N VAL A 166 6.81 -0.31 -6.04
CA VAL A 166 6.08 -1.43 -5.43
C VAL A 166 7.00 -2.63 -5.38
N THR A 167 7.05 -3.29 -4.23
CA THR A 167 7.84 -4.51 -4.05
C THR A 167 6.96 -5.67 -3.59
N ASP A 168 7.18 -6.83 -4.19
CA ASP A 168 6.62 -8.11 -3.75
C ASP A 168 7.76 -9.12 -3.65
N LYS A 169 8.16 -9.47 -2.42
CA LYS A 169 9.37 -10.25 -2.15
C LYS A 169 10.60 -9.61 -2.83
N SER A 170 11.21 -10.30 -3.80
CA SER A 170 12.35 -9.81 -4.60
C SER A 170 11.93 -9.00 -5.83
N ASP A 171 10.65 -9.04 -6.21
CA ASP A 171 10.16 -8.36 -7.39
C ASP A 171 9.94 -6.87 -7.12
N LYS A 172 10.33 -6.05 -8.09
CA LYS A 172 10.26 -4.59 -8.06
C LYS A 172 9.51 -4.09 -9.29
N TYR A 173 8.55 -3.21 -9.05
CA TYR A 173 7.75 -2.56 -10.08
C TYR A 173 7.86 -1.05 -9.91
N ILE A 174 8.26 -0.34 -10.97
CA ILE A 174 8.13 1.11 -11.00
C ILE A 174 6.77 1.42 -11.59
N VAL A 175 5.91 2.04 -10.78
CA VAL A 175 4.54 2.38 -11.15
C VAL A 175 4.45 3.88 -11.35
N LYS A 176 4.10 4.29 -12.57
CA LYS A 176 3.66 5.65 -12.86
C LYS A 176 2.17 5.75 -12.59
N LEU A 177 1.82 6.51 -11.56
CA LEU A 177 0.42 6.75 -11.22
C LEU A 177 -0.19 7.70 -12.26
N GLY A 178 -1.29 7.29 -12.86
CA GLY A 178 -2.06 8.11 -13.81
C GLY A 178 -3.23 8.82 -13.11
N GLU A 179 -3.67 9.95 -13.67
CA GLU A 179 -4.87 10.65 -13.17
C GLU A 179 -6.17 9.85 -13.41
N THR A 180 -6.16 8.89 -14.35
CA THR A 180 -7.36 8.13 -14.77
C THR A 180 -7.07 6.65 -15.01
N GLN A 181 -6.89 5.82 -13.97
CA GLN A 181 -6.73 4.34 -14.01
C GLN A 181 -5.72 3.73 -15.01
N GLN A 182 -5.04 4.54 -15.81
CA GLN A 182 -4.01 4.19 -16.78
C GLN A 182 -2.66 4.26 -16.08
N GLU A 183 -2.51 3.47 -15.03
CA GLU A 183 -1.22 3.27 -14.43
C GLU A 183 -0.32 2.51 -15.40
N LEU A 184 0.83 3.10 -15.68
CA LEU A 184 1.87 2.44 -16.45
C LEU A 184 2.89 1.87 -15.50
N VAL A 185 3.28 0.63 -15.75
CA VAL A 185 4.19 -0.11 -14.90
C VAL A 185 5.32 -0.65 -15.73
N SER A 186 6.53 -0.50 -15.22
CA SER A 186 7.71 -1.12 -15.78
C SER A 186 8.33 -2.05 -14.74
N ILE A 187 8.59 -3.29 -15.14
CA ILE A 187 9.23 -4.29 -14.30
C ILE A 187 10.70 -3.89 -14.13
N ALA A 188 11.10 -3.74 -12.87
CA ALA A 188 12.42 -3.31 -12.46
C ALA A 188 13.27 -4.45 -11.86
N SER A 189 12.80 -5.68 -11.98
CA SER A 189 13.52 -6.92 -11.73
C SER A 189 12.94 -8.00 -12.64
N PRO A 190 13.71 -8.57 -13.58
CA PRO A 190 13.17 -9.56 -14.52
C PRO A 190 12.48 -10.72 -13.78
N ASN A 191 11.21 -10.95 -14.09
CA ASN A 191 10.42 -12.02 -13.49
C ASN A 191 9.99 -13.02 -14.59
N GLN A 192 10.46 -14.27 -14.49
CA GLN A 192 10.14 -15.32 -15.46
C GLN A 192 8.74 -15.87 -15.28
N ASP A 193 8.24 -15.90 -14.05
CA ASP A 193 6.89 -16.38 -13.73
C ASP A 193 5.85 -15.47 -14.39
N LEU A 194 5.98 -14.14 -14.25
CA LEU A 194 5.09 -13.18 -14.90
C LEU A 194 5.18 -13.21 -16.42
N GLN A 195 6.36 -13.47 -17.00
CA GLN A 195 6.50 -13.68 -18.44
C GLN A 195 5.66 -14.87 -18.91
N SER A 196 5.55 -15.95 -18.13
CA SER A 196 4.71 -17.10 -18.47
C SER A 196 3.21 -16.76 -18.52
N PHE A 197 2.79 -15.69 -17.82
CA PHE A 197 1.44 -15.12 -17.89
C PHE A 197 1.30 -13.99 -18.93
N GLY A 198 2.30 -13.81 -19.82
CA GLY A 198 2.24 -12.85 -20.92
C GLY A 198 2.64 -11.42 -20.55
N VAL A 199 3.31 -11.22 -19.42
CA VAL A 199 3.82 -9.91 -18.99
C VAL A 199 5.25 -9.71 -19.48
N PRO A 200 5.52 -8.78 -20.43
CA PRO A 200 6.87 -8.52 -20.90
C PRO A 200 7.73 -7.83 -19.83
N ASN A 201 9.01 -8.21 -19.74
CA ASN A 201 9.98 -7.61 -18.80
C ASN A 201 10.63 -6.34 -19.34
N ASP A 202 10.50 -6.04 -20.64
CA ASP A 202 11.26 -5.03 -21.39
C ASP A 202 10.41 -3.85 -21.87
N GLN A 203 9.14 -3.78 -21.45
CA GLN A 203 8.20 -2.73 -21.88
C GLN A 203 7.48 -2.11 -20.67
N ALA A 204 6.99 -0.89 -20.84
CA ALA A 204 6.01 -0.31 -19.93
C ALA A 204 4.61 -0.75 -20.38
N ILE A 205 3.81 -1.28 -19.46
CA ILE A 205 2.48 -1.81 -19.75
C ILE A 205 1.46 -1.31 -18.73
N GLN A 206 0.18 -1.51 -18.99
CA GLN A 206 -0.88 -1.17 -18.04
C GLN A 206 -0.83 -2.08 -16.81
N SER A 207 -1.06 -1.50 -15.62
CA SER A 207 -1.06 -2.26 -14.37
C SER A 207 -2.06 -3.41 -14.36
N THR A 208 -3.20 -3.27 -15.04
CA THR A 208 -4.25 -4.30 -15.17
C THR A 208 -3.73 -5.64 -15.65
N SER A 209 -2.80 -5.64 -16.61
CA SER A 209 -2.17 -6.87 -17.10
C SER A 209 -1.32 -7.55 -16.02
N ILE A 210 -0.59 -6.76 -15.22
CA ILE A 210 0.28 -7.26 -14.15
C ILE A 210 -0.56 -7.77 -12.98
N ILE A 211 -1.57 -7.02 -12.54
CA ILE A 211 -2.47 -7.44 -11.45
C ILE A 211 -3.19 -8.73 -11.82
N LYS A 212 -3.63 -8.87 -13.08
CA LYS A 212 -4.21 -10.12 -13.58
C LYS A 212 -3.22 -11.29 -13.49
N ALA A 213 -1.97 -11.09 -13.92
CA ALA A 213 -0.94 -12.11 -13.86
C ALA A 213 -0.60 -12.50 -12.41
N LEU A 214 -0.48 -11.52 -11.50
CA LEU A 214 -0.23 -11.75 -10.07
C LEU A 214 -1.37 -12.55 -9.41
N LYS A 215 -2.62 -12.25 -9.75
CA LYS A 215 -3.79 -13.04 -9.32
C LYS A 215 -3.72 -14.49 -9.81
N GLN A 216 -3.37 -14.69 -11.08
CA GLN A 216 -3.23 -16.04 -11.65
C GLN A 216 -2.09 -16.82 -10.97
N TYR A 217 -0.96 -16.16 -10.72
CA TYR A 217 0.16 -16.74 -10.00
C TYR A 217 -0.21 -17.15 -8.57
N GLN A 218 -0.94 -16.30 -7.84
CA GLN A 218 -1.43 -16.63 -6.50
C GLN A 218 -2.31 -17.89 -6.52
N VAL A 219 -3.28 -17.96 -7.44
CA VAL A 219 -4.17 -19.12 -7.58
C VAL A 219 -3.37 -20.38 -7.92
N GLN A 220 -2.41 -20.32 -8.85
CA GLN A 220 -1.62 -21.49 -9.23
C GLN A 220 -0.80 -22.05 -8.05
N ASN A 221 -0.24 -21.17 -7.23
CA ASN A 221 0.56 -21.59 -6.07
C ASN A 221 -0.30 -22.10 -4.91
N GLU A 222 -1.52 -21.59 -4.74
CA GLU A 222 -2.48 -22.12 -3.73
C GLU A 222 -2.96 -23.55 -4.07
N HIS A 223 -2.96 -23.94 -5.35
CA HIS A 223 -3.38 -25.28 -5.79
C HIS A 223 -2.21 -26.28 -5.85
N SER A 224 -0.95 -25.83 -5.71
CA SER A 224 0.22 -26.71 -5.73
C SER A 224 0.34 -27.58 -4.47
N ASP A 225 -0.43 -27.29 -3.42
CA ASP A 225 -0.46 -28.07 -2.17
C ASP A 225 -1.38 -29.32 -2.25
N GLN A 226 -2.04 -29.57 -3.39
CA GLN A 226 -2.94 -30.72 -3.56
C GLN A 226 -2.30 -31.98 -4.16
N ASP A 227 -1.09 -31.92 -4.69
CA ASP A 227 -0.36 -33.11 -5.19
C ASP A 227 0.85 -33.45 -4.29
N GLY A 228 0.55 -34.14 -3.17
CA GLY A 228 1.40 -35.21 -2.62
C GLY A 228 2.90 -34.97 -2.45
N GLY A 229 3.33 -33.81 -1.95
CA GLY A 229 4.75 -33.51 -1.70
C GLY A 229 4.97 -32.72 -0.43
N SER A 230 5.10 -33.41 0.71
CA SER A 230 5.48 -32.82 2.00
C SER A 230 6.70 -31.89 1.87
N SER A 231 6.48 -30.58 2.03
CA SER A 231 7.51 -29.69 2.58
C SER A 231 6.86 -28.60 3.42
N THR A 232 6.67 -28.92 4.70
CA THR A 232 6.66 -27.92 5.77
C THR A 232 8.01 -27.20 5.77
N MET A 233 8.21 -26.21 4.89
CA MET A 233 9.26 -25.22 5.06
C MET A 233 8.69 -24.05 5.87
N SER A 234 8.76 -24.28 7.19
CA SER A 234 9.04 -23.30 8.22
C SER A 234 9.03 -21.84 7.78
N THR A 235 8.01 -21.14 8.25
CA THR A 235 8.02 -19.74 8.66
C THR A 235 9.35 -19.40 9.34
N ARG A 236 10.36 -18.98 8.57
CA ARG A 236 11.52 -18.28 9.10
C ARG A 236 11.34 -16.81 8.78
N MET A 237 10.37 -16.21 9.48
CA MET A 237 10.40 -14.78 9.73
C MET A 237 11.68 -14.48 10.51
N ILE A 238 12.62 -13.81 9.86
CA ILE A 238 13.71 -13.11 10.54
C ILE A 238 13.34 -11.63 10.51
N GLY A 239 12.89 -11.15 11.67
CA GLY A 239 13.03 -9.76 12.10
C GLY A 239 11.97 -8.75 11.64
N THR A 240 10.84 -8.71 12.34
CA THR A 240 10.21 -7.45 12.80
C THR A 240 9.15 -7.83 13.83
N THR A 241 9.45 -7.56 15.10
CA THR A 241 8.43 -7.52 16.15
C THR A 241 7.77 -6.16 16.03
N ASP A 242 6.74 -6.06 15.19
CA ASP A 242 5.84 -4.92 15.23
C ASP A 242 4.66 -5.26 16.13
N ASP A 243 4.63 -4.57 17.26
CA ASP A 243 3.50 -4.49 18.17
C ASP A 243 2.22 -4.24 17.38
N ILE A 244 1.33 -5.23 17.36
CA ILE A 244 -0.05 -5.07 16.91
C ILE A 244 -0.78 -4.25 17.96
N ALA A 245 -0.47 -2.96 18.04
CA ALA A 245 -1.34 -1.97 18.63
C ALA A 245 -2.48 -1.73 17.61
N THR A 246 -3.56 -2.47 17.82
CA THR A 246 -4.84 -2.38 17.09
C THR A 246 -5.47 -0.99 17.19
N ASN A 247 -4.96 -0.02 16.44
CA ASN A 247 -5.64 1.24 16.14
C ASN A 247 -6.40 1.08 14.81
N GLN A 248 -7.52 0.37 14.87
CA GLN A 248 -8.51 0.35 13.79
C GLN A 248 -9.54 1.48 14.04
N PRO A 249 -9.40 2.67 13.40
CA PRO A 249 -10.32 3.79 13.59
C PRO A 249 -11.76 3.46 13.14
N THR A 250 -11.93 2.49 12.25
CA THR A 250 -13.22 2.01 11.74
C THR A 250 -14.07 1.35 12.82
N PHE A 251 -13.47 0.56 13.72
CA PHE A 251 -14.21 -0.13 14.78
C PHE A 251 -14.75 0.84 15.84
N ARG A 252 -14.03 1.92 16.14
CA ARG A 252 -14.47 2.96 17.09
C ARG A 252 -15.65 3.78 16.56
N ILE A 253 -15.67 4.04 15.25
CA ILE A 253 -16.76 4.79 14.60
C ILE A 253 -18.05 3.95 14.57
N VAL A 254 -17.94 2.64 14.32
CA VAL A 254 -19.09 1.72 14.36
C VAL A 254 -19.62 1.54 15.78
N LEU A 255 -18.73 1.44 16.78
CA LEU A 255 -19.16 1.27 18.17
C LEU A 255 -19.85 2.53 18.74
N THR A 256 -19.37 3.71 18.37
CA THR A 256 -19.98 4.98 18.80
C THR A 256 -21.35 5.20 18.18
N SER A 257 -21.57 4.84 16.90
CA SER A 257 -22.88 5.00 16.25
C SER A 257 -23.95 4.09 16.86
N ILE A 258 -23.61 2.84 17.20
CA ILE A 258 -24.52 1.91 17.90
C ILE A 258 -24.90 2.46 19.27
N THR A 259 -23.95 3.04 20.00
CA THR A 259 -24.18 3.58 21.35
C THR A 259 -25.13 4.79 21.31
N VAL A 260 -24.97 5.69 20.34
CA VAL A 260 -25.86 6.84 20.15
C VAL A 260 -27.27 6.40 19.75
N ALA A 261 -27.40 5.40 18.86
CA ALA A 261 -28.70 4.88 18.45
C ALA A 261 -29.49 4.25 19.61
N LEU A 262 -28.82 3.49 20.47
CA LEU A 262 -29.42 2.91 21.68
C LEU A 262 -29.82 3.99 22.70
N PHE A 263 -29.03 5.05 22.84
CA PHE A 263 -29.36 6.14 23.75
C PHE A 263 -30.59 6.93 23.29
N CYS A 264 -30.68 7.24 22.00
CA CYS A 264 -31.84 7.94 21.42
C CYS A 264 -33.14 7.13 21.53
N THR A 265 -33.08 5.82 21.30
CA THR A 265 -34.26 4.93 21.45
C THR A 265 -34.71 4.84 22.90
N LEU A 266 -33.78 4.78 23.85
CA LEU A 266 -34.10 4.75 25.28
C LEU A 266 -34.70 6.08 25.78
N LEU A 267 -34.19 7.23 25.31
CA LEU A 267 -34.75 8.55 25.60
C LEU A 267 -36.19 8.68 25.10
N LEU A 268 -36.46 8.25 23.86
CA LEU A 268 -37.82 8.27 23.30
C LEU A 268 -38.78 7.38 24.11
N TRP A 269 -38.34 6.20 24.54
CA TRP A 269 -39.14 5.31 25.38
C TRP A 269 -39.46 5.93 26.74
N VAL A 270 -38.50 6.57 27.40
CA VAL A 270 -38.71 7.26 28.69
C VAL A 270 -39.71 8.40 28.54
N ILE A 271 -39.57 9.24 27.51
CA ILE A 271 -40.49 10.35 27.25
C ILE A 271 -41.93 9.84 27.04
N MET A 272 -42.10 8.73 26.30
CA MET A 272 -43.42 8.11 26.10
C MET A 272 -44.03 7.57 27.40
N LYS A 273 -43.21 6.95 28.26
CA LYS A 273 -43.67 6.38 29.53
C LYS A 273 -44.05 7.45 30.56
N VAL A 274 -43.40 8.61 30.52
CA VAL A 274 -43.74 9.76 31.39
C VAL A 274 -45.03 10.43 30.92
N ARG A 275 -45.25 10.57 29.60
CA ARG A 275 -46.46 11.19 29.04
C ARG A 275 -47.74 10.37 29.19
N THR A 276 -47.65 9.07 29.38
CA THR A 276 -48.81 8.17 29.55
C THR A 276 -49.30 8.05 30.99
N LYS A 277 -48.65 8.72 31.95
CA LYS A 277 -49.02 8.77 33.37
C LYS A 277 -49.75 10.06 33.80
N HIS A 278 -50.04 10.96 32.87
CA HIS A 278 -50.89 12.14 33.08
C HIS A 278 -52.13 12.04 32.19
#